data_AF-A0A6A7G3R3-F1
#
_entry.id   AF-A0A6A7G3R3-F1
#
_cell.length_a   1.000
_cell.length_b   1.000
_cell.length_c   1.000
_cell.angle_alpha   90.00
_cell.angle_beta   90.00
_cell.angle_gamma   90.00
#
_symmetry.space_group_name_H-M   'P 1'
#
loop_
_entity.id
_entity.type
_entity.pdbx_description
1 polymer ?
#
loop_
_entity_poly.entity_id
_entity_poly.type
_entity_poly.pdbx_seq_one_letter_code
_entity_poly.pdbx_strand_id
1 'polypeptide(L)'
;MLACSYKLESPVQSTPDKMVVKVDTIEQDDLMTNKIFKKKYYCKNNKKKKQPPFPSADIFRFSDYDYVGFDLDNTICRYKVAEIMRLEYKLIAEYLVNKYGYDTSLLLGVDDDMDFLQKGIIMDIKRGNFLKCSKDGVILRATHGTRPMTRAEIIEVYGKDKTWEPILFFKETMYDNSPECNRLLRSFKDYFDMPAAIACARAIDIDDRSPNGPPEEYDIWQDVHVALCNMYRREYYSTEQGGFFPELKENPGKYMYEASDRLKKWLMNLKEHTYTFLVSGSSIDYASHTAEFVLGEDWRDYFDTVVCTAKKPHFFTAARPFRYLNGHLDAEEVPLGDLRINGTYSGGNWAELLELVKIETGIDNPHCLYVGDHLCQDVLTPPMVGIDTIAIVEELAAEGMCGDPLEHDAGSDLMSMFWGSFFTTDGNNKVMGIDRINTLYGDIPIRSARLAIPCLEVVARNGIKFQYDGFSSESSGFYPGDPVILHF
;
A
#
# COMPACT_ATOMS: atom_id res chain seq x y z
N MET A 1 21.02 -20.51 -8.45
CA MET A 1 21.93 -21.31 -7.62
C MET A 1 23.35 -21.01 -8.03
N LEU A 2 24.07 -20.20 -7.25
CA LEU A 2 25.54 -20.13 -7.18
C LEU A 2 25.85 -19.18 -6.03
N ALA A 3 26.26 -19.77 -4.90
CA ALA A 3 26.70 -19.09 -3.70
C ALA A 3 28.18 -18.76 -3.84
N CYS A 4 28.56 -17.48 -3.68
CA CYS A 4 29.95 -17.09 -3.50
C CYS A 4 30.18 -16.79 -2.03
N SER A 5 30.89 -17.70 -1.37
CA SER A 5 31.40 -17.58 -0.01
C SER A 5 32.73 -16.81 -0.02
N TYR A 6 32.78 -15.70 0.71
CA TYR A 6 34.04 -15.07 1.10
C TYR A 6 34.20 -15.19 2.61
N LYS A 7 35.21 -15.97 3.02
CA LYS A 7 35.75 -15.99 4.39
C LYS A 7 36.61 -14.74 4.58
N LEU A 8 36.29 -13.95 5.60
CA LEU A 8 37.19 -12.94 6.15
C LEU A 8 37.48 -13.29 7.61
N GLU A 9 38.76 -13.32 7.94
CA GLU A 9 39.32 -13.61 9.25
C GLU A 9 38.98 -12.53 10.26
N SER A 10 38.79 -12.94 11.51
CA SER A 10 38.44 -12.13 12.66
C SER A 10 39.64 -11.36 13.22
N PRO A 11 39.41 -10.16 13.79
CA PRO A 11 40.20 -9.68 14.91
C PRO A 11 39.33 -9.34 16.14
N VAL A 12 39.70 -9.99 17.25
CA VAL A 12 39.72 -9.54 18.65
C VAL A 12 38.54 -8.70 19.18
N GLN A 13 37.79 -9.33 20.08
CA GLN A 13 36.75 -8.74 20.94
C GLN A 13 37.29 -7.62 21.85
N SER A 14 36.62 -6.46 21.80
CA SER A 14 36.47 -5.57 22.94
C SER A 14 34.98 -5.35 23.18
N THR A 15 34.47 -5.83 24.31
CA THR A 15 33.08 -5.66 24.75
C THR A 15 32.80 -4.20 25.10
N PRO A 16 31.78 -3.55 24.50
CA PRO A 16 31.17 -2.34 25.07
C PRO A 16 30.02 -2.74 26.00
N ASP A 17 29.93 -2.04 27.13
CA ASP A 17 28.96 -2.25 28.19
C ASP A 17 27.50 -2.33 27.70
N LYS A 18 26.77 -3.31 28.22
CA LYS A 18 25.30 -3.35 28.16
C LYS A 18 24.75 -2.13 28.91
N MET A 19 24.43 -1.06 28.21
CA MET A 19 23.55 -0.02 28.75
C MET A 19 22.13 -0.58 28.83
N VAL A 20 21.84 -1.26 29.94
CA VAL A 20 20.46 -1.44 30.41
C VAL A 20 20.04 -0.11 31.00
N VAL A 21 19.22 0.66 30.29
CA VAL A 21 18.52 1.80 30.88
C VAL A 21 17.50 1.23 31.87
N LYS A 22 17.86 1.19 33.16
CA LYS A 22 16.89 1.04 34.23
C LYS A 22 16.13 2.35 34.32
N VAL A 23 14.91 2.37 33.81
CA VAL A 23 13.96 3.45 34.05
C VAL A 23 13.48 3.31 35.50
N ASP A 24 13.57 4.39 36.28
CA ASP A 24 12.99 4.46 37.62
C ASP A 24 11.45 4.45 37.50
N THR A 25 10.83 3.27 37.60
CA THR A 25 9.39 3.07 37.36
C THR A 25 8.71 2.37 38.52
N ILE A 26 8.05 3.14 39.40
CA ILE A 26 6.96 2.60 40.23
C ILE A 26 5.66 3.33 39.88
N GLU A 27 5.66 4.66 39.77
CA GLU A 27 4.46 5.42 39.37
C GLU A 27 4.10 5.25 37.89
N GLN A 28 5.09 5.18 36.98
CA GLN A 28 4.82 4.93 35.55
C GLN A 28 4.30 3.51 35.31
N ASP A 29 4.75 2.54 36.11
CA ASP A 29 4.33 1.14 36.02
C ASP A 29 2.88 0.97 36.49
N ASP A 30 2.47 1.65 37.57
CA ASP A 30 1.09 1.68 38.05
C ASP A 30 0.14 2.38 37.06
N LEU A 31 0.58 3.47 36.41
CA LEU A 31 -0.23 4.19 35.43
C LEU A 31 -0.42 3.38 34.14
N MET A 32 0.64 2.72 33.67
CA MET A 32 0.59 1.81 32.52
C MET A 32 -0.27 0.58 32.82
N THR A 33 -0.10 -0.02 34.00
CA THR A 33 -0.92 -1.15 34.44
C THR A 33 -2.40 -0.77 34.50
N ASN A 34 -2.74 0.42 35.01
CA ASN A 34 -4.12 0.92 35.03
C ASN A 34 -4.70 1.17 33.63
N LYS A 35 -3.92 1.74 32.69
CA LYS A 35 -4.34 1.93 31.30
C LYS A 35 -4.60 0.58 30.61
N ILE A 36 -3.69 -0.37 30.75
CA ILE A 36 -3.83 -1.73 30.22
C ILE A 36 -5.06 -2.41 30.84
N PHE A 37 -5.27 -2.29 32.15
CA PHE A 37 -6.43 -2.88 32.84
C PHE A 37 -7.75 -2.28 32.35
N LYS A 38 -7.83 -0.96 32.19
CA LYS A 38 -9.00 -0.27 31.64
C LYS A 38 -9.29 -0.73 30.21
N LYS A 39 -8.27 -0.87 29.37
CA LYS A 39 -8.38 -1.36 27.99
C LYS A 39 -8.85 -2.82 27.92
N LYS A 40 -8.24 -3.71 28.72
CA LYS A 40 -8.71 -5.10 28.90
C LYS A 40 -10.15 -5.15 29.39
N TYR A 41 -10.55 -4.26 30.30
CA TYR A 41 -11.93 -4.15 30.77
C TYR A 41 -12.89 -3.72 29.65
N TYR A 42 -12.54 -2.75 28.81
CA TYR A 42 -13.37 -2.33 27.67
C TYR A 42 -13.57 -3.48 26.68
N CYS A 43 -12.49 -4.13 26.22
CA CYS A 43 -12.57 -5.27 25.31
C CYS A 43 -13.40 -6.42 25.92
N LYS A 44 -13.13 -6.83 27.17
CA LYS A 44 -13.87 -7.93 27.83
C LYS A 44 -15.34 -7.63 28.10
N ASN A 45 -15.71 -6.38 28.38
CA ASN A 45 -17.09 -6.02 28.74
C ASN A 45 -17.93 -5.51 27.58
N ASN A 46 -17.35 -5.38 26.37
CA ASN A 46 -18.10 -5.25 25.12
C ASN A 46 -18.80 -6.57 24.71
N LYS A 47 -19.35 -7.32 25.69
CA LYS A 47 -20.01 -8.63 25.54
C LYS A 47 -21.22 -8.65 24.60
N LYS A 48 -21.66 -7.48 24.10
CA LYS A 48 -22.68 -7.36 23.04
C LYS A 48 -22.14 -7.62 21.62
N LYS A 49 -20.82 -7.79 21.44
CA LYS A 49 -20.17 -8.03 20.13
C LYS A 49 -19.68 -9.47 19.93
N LYS A 50 -20.35 -10.45 20.55
CA LYS A 50 -20.13 -11.87 20.22
C LYS A 50 -20.85 -12.20 18.92
N GLN A 51 -20.33 -11.73 17.79
CA GLN A 51 -20.67 -12.34 16.50
C GLN A 51 -19.39 -12.63 15.70
N PRO A 52 -19.32 -13.79 15.03
CA PRO A 52 -18.28 -14.13 14.05
C PRO A 52 -18.16 -13.05 12.95
N PRO A 53 -17.14 -13.06 12.07
CA PRO A 53 -17.01 -12.06 11.02
C PRO A 53 -18.32 -11.99 10.21
N PHE A 54 -19.01 -10.88 10.44
CA PHE A 54 -20.34 -10.40 10.06
C PHE A 54 -21.37 -11.31 9.37
N PRO A 55 -22.65 -11.23 9.81
CA PRO A 55 -23.75 -10.91 8.91
C PRO A 55 -23.73 -9.41 8.54
N SER A 56 -23.83 -9.09 7.26
CA SER A 56 -24.21 -7.81 6.62
C SER A 56 -24.79 -6.69 7.54
N ALA A 57 -23.97 -6.06 8.38
CA ALA A 57 -24.40 -4.84 9.05
C ALA A 57 -23.99 -3.67 8.16
N ASP A 58 -24.98 -2.91 7.70
CA ASP A 58 -24.77 -1.68 6.92
C ASP A 58 -23.98 -0.63 7.72
N ILE A 59 -23.88 -0.77 9.04
CA ILE A 59 -23.30 0.24 9.93
C ILE A 59 -21.95 -0.22 10.49
N PHE A 60 -20.93 0.59 10.25
CA PHE A 60 -19.56 0.45 10.73
C PHE A 60 -19.22 1.52 11.79
N ARG A 61 -18.46 1.14 12.83
CA ARG A 61 -17.84 2.06 13.81
C ARG A 61 -16.45 1.55 14.17
N PHE A 62 -15.46 2.44 14.26
CA PHE A 62 -14.12 2.05 14.73
C PHE A 62 -14.12 1.50 16.17
N SER A 63 -14.98 2.05 17.04
CA SER A 63 -15.17 1.53 18.40
C SER A 63 -15.76 0.12 18.48
N ASP A 64 -16.14 -0.45 17.33
CA ASP A 64 -16.67 -1.81 17.25
C ASP A 64 -15.61 -2.90 17.20
N TYR A 65 -14.36 -2.52 16.98
CA TYR A 65 -13.23 -3.44 16.84
C TYR A 65 -12.43 -3.57 18.13
N ASP A 66 -12.04 -4.80 18.45
CA ASP A 66 -11.09 -5.10 19.54
C ASP A 66 -9.65 -4.80 19.12
N TYR A 67 -9.43 -4.71 17.80
CA TYR A 67 -8.13 -4.54 17.19
C TYR A 67 -8.20 -3.68 15.92
N VAL A 68 -7.34 -2.68 15.77
CA VAL A 68 -7.19 -1.88 14.53
C VAL A 68 -5.72 -1.78 14.12
N GLY A 69 -5.36 -2.38 12.99
CA GLY A 69 -4.04 -2.24 12.38
C GLY A 69 -4.03 -1.20 11.26
N PHE A 70 -2.86 -0.59 11.03
CA PHE A 70 -2.63 0.37 9.97
C PHE A 70 -1.37 0.01 9.19
N ASP A 71 -1.40 0.21 7.88
CA ASP A 71 -0.16 0.44 7.13
C ASP A 71 0.41 1.84 7.41
N LEU A 72 1.69 2.02 7.11
CA LEU A 72 2.38 3.31 7.26
C LEU A 72 2.30 4.15 5.98
N ASP A 73 3.03 3.72 4.94
CA ASP A 73 3.24 4.49 3.72
C ASP A 73 1.93 4.62 2.93
N ASN A 74 1.61 5.81 2.41
CA ASN A 74 0.35 6.14 1.73
C ASN A 74 -0.94 5.91 2.55
N THR A 75 -0.83 5.57 3.83
CA THR A 75 -1.97 5.32 4.72
C THR A 75 -1.99 6.31 5.89
N ILE A 76 -1.02 6.20 6.81
CA ILE A 76 -0.79 7.20 7.86
C ILE A 76 0.11 8.30 7.31
N CYS A 77 1.23 7.91 6.69
CA CYS A 77 2.18 8.81 6.05
C CYS A 77 1.74 9.08 4.63
N ARG A 78 1.02 10.19 4.44
CA ARG A 78 0.63 10.65 3.10
C ARG A 78 1.81 11.30 2.40
N TYR A 79 1.99 10.93 1.14
CA TYR A 79 3.01 11.51 0.29
C TYR A 79 2.43 12.57 -0.64
N LYS A 80 3.27 13.53 -1.02
CA LYS A 80 3.04 14.46 -2.12
C LYS A 80 3.28 13.68 -3.41
N VAL A 81 2.26 12.95 -3.85
CA VAL A 81 2.39 11.90 -4.86
C VAL A 81 3.08 12.40 -6.13
N ALA A 82 2.74 13.61 -6.60
CA ALA A 82 3.38 14.21 -7.77
C ALA A 82 4.91 14.36 -7.61
N GLU A 83 5.38 14.82 -6.45
CA GLU A 83 6.81 15.00 -6.17
C GLU A 83 7.55 13.66 -6.05
N ILE A 84 6.91 12.68 -5.41
CA ILE A 84 7.44 11.32 -5.30
C ILE A 84 7.57 10.66 -6.68
N MET A 85 6.52 10.72 -7.51
CA MET A 85 6.54 10.14 -8.84
C MET A 85 7.64 10.74 -9.74
N ARG A 86 7.87 12.06 -9.65
CA ARG A 86 8.96 12.75 -10.35
C ARG A 86 10.34 12.26 -9.90
N LEU A 87 10.55 12.11 -8.59
CA LEU A 87 11.80 11.61 -8.02
C LEU A 87 12.06 10.17 -8.49
N GLU A 88 11.07 9.30 -8.36
CA GLU A 88 11.18 7.88 -8.72
C GLU A 88 11.46 7.71 -10.20
N TYR A 89 10.73 8.40 -11.07
CA TYR A 89 11.00 8.37 -12.50
C TYR A 89 12.44 8.78 -12.81
N LYS A 90 12.89 9.92 -12.25
CA LYS A 90 14.25 10.43 -12.42
C LYS A 90 15.28 9.36 -12.05
N LEU A 91 15.14 8.73 -10.88
CA LEU A 91 16.07 7.71 -10.41
C LEU A 91 16.06 6.45 -11.29
N ILE A 92 14.89 6.02 -11.77
CA ILE A 92 14.77 4.91 -12.72
C ILE A 92 15.51 5.26 -14.02
N ALA A 93 15.21 6.42 -14.61
CA ALA A 93 15.79 6.85 -15.87
C ALA A 93 17.32 7.00 -15.77
N GLU A 94 17.83 7.65 -14.73
CA GLU A 94 19.27 7.78 -14.46
C GLU A 94 19.93 6.41 -14.32
N TYR A 95 19.30 5.46 -13.63
CA TYR A 95 19.84 4.11 -13.50
C TYR A 95 19.88 3.37 -14.85
N LEU A 96 18.80 3.41 -15.64
CA LEU A 96 18.73 2.75 -16.95
C LEU A 96 19.78 3.29 -17.92
N VAL A 97 19.92 4.61 -18.01
CA VAL A 97 20.90 5.26 -18.90
C VAL A 97 22.32 4.96 -18.44
N ASN A 98 22.63 5.15 -17.16
CA ASN A 98 24.00 5.01 -16.67
C ASN A 98 24.46 3.55 -16.56
N LYS A 99 23.56 2.63 -16.19
CA LYS A 99 23.93 1.23 -15.92
C LYS A 99 23.78 0.32 -17.13
N TYR A 100 22.71 0.51 -17.90
CA TYR A 100 22.35 -0.36 -19.02
C TYR A 100 22.56 0.31 -20.39
N GLY A 101 22.84 1.62 -20.44
CA GLY A 101 23.12 2.33 -21.69
C GLY A 101 21.88 2.62 -22.52
N TYR A 102 20.70 2.73 -21.89
CA TYR A 102 19.49 3.17 -22.56
C TYR A 102 19.66 4.60 -23.11
N ASP A 103 18.83 4.98 -24.08
CA ASP A 103 18.92 6.29 -24.71
C ASP A 103 18.72 7.42 -23.69
N THR A 104 19.56 8.46 -23.79
CA THR A 104 19.54 9.63 -22.92
C THR A 104 18.23 10.42 -22.95
N SER A 105 17.37 10.23 -23.96
CA SER A 105 16.04 10.84 -23.98
C SER A 105 15.16 10.38 -22.82
N LEU A 106 15.46 9.24 -22.18
CA LEU A 106 14.78 8.83 -20.93
C LEU A 106 15.02 9.81 -19.78
N LEU A 107 16.06 10.64 -19.82
CA LEU A 107 16.34 11.63 -18.78
C LEU A 107 15.40 12.86 -18.82
N LEU A 108 14.53 12.96 -19.82
CA LEU A 108 13.50 14.00 -19.85
C LEU A 108 12.51 13.81 -18.69
N GLY A 109 12.11 14.89 -18.04
CA GLY A 109 11.12 14.84 -16.94
C GLY A 109 9.80 14.18 -17.36
N VAL A 110 9.02 13.73 -16.38
CA VAL A 110 7.76 13.00 -16.59
C VAL A 110 6.54 13.93 -16.70
N ASP A 111 6.72 15.25 -16.55
CA ASP A 111 5.61 16.22 -16.48
C ASP A 111 4.66 16.17 -17.69
N ASP A 112 5.19 15.94 -18.90
CA ASP A 112 4.38 15.83 -20.12
C ASP A 112 3.62 14.49 -20.23
N ASP A 113 4.00 13.48 -19.43
CA ASP A 113 3.43 12.14 -19.44
C ASP A 113 2.66 11.80 -18.14
N MET A 114 2.38 12.78 -17.28
CA MET A 114 1.62 12.57 -16.04
C MET A 114 0.25 11.94 -16.33
N ASP A 115 -0.38 12.28 -17.47
CA ASP A 115 -1.65 11.69 -17.91
C ASP A 115 -1.58 10.17 -18.14
N PHE A 116 -0.39 9.61 -18.37
CA PHE A 116 -0.18 8.16 -18.53
C PHE A 116 -0.15 7.44 -17.18
N LEU A 117 0.19 8.11 -16.09
CA LEU A 117 0.36 7.51 -14.78
C LEU A 117 -1.01 7.28 -14.12
N GLN A 118 -1.39 6.01 -13.97
CA GLN A 118 -2.57 5.64 -13.19
C GLN A 118 -2.36 4.30 -12.46
N LYS A 119 -2.89 4.16 -11.24
CA LYS A 119 -2.86 2.88 -10.51
C LYS A 119 -3.70 1.83 -11.26
N GLY A 120 -3.19 0.60 -11.27
CA GLY A 120 -3.89 -0.56 -11.81
C GLY A 120 -3.67 -0.83 -13.31
N ILE A 121 -2.74 -0.13 -13.96
CA ILE A 121 -2.33 -0.43 -15.33
C ILE A 121 -1.52 -1.73 -15.37
N ILE A 122 -1.76 -2.54 -16.39
CA ILE A 122 -1.13 -3.86 -16.59
C ILE A 122 -0.31 -3.83 -17.88
N MET A 123 1.00 -4.05 -17.79
CA MET A 123 1.88 -4.23 -18.93
C MET A 123 1.84 -5.68 -19.43
N ASP A 124 1.55 -5.87 -20.71
CA ASP A 124 1.93 -7.05 -21.49
C ASP A 124 3.40 -6.89 -21.86
N ILE A 125 4.26 -7.60 -21.12
CA ILE A 125 5.72 -7.42 -21.18
C ILE A 125 6.23 -7.72 -22.58
N LYS A 126 5.71 -8.79 -23.21
CA LYS A 126 6.24 -9.28 -24.49
C LYS A 126 5.81 -8.44 -25.67
N ARG A 127 4.60 -7.86 -25.62
CA ARG A 127 4.08 -7.03 -26.71
C ARG A 127 4.34 -5.54 -26.53
N GLY A 128 4.89 -5.11 -25.40
CA GLY A 128 5.12 -3.70 -25.12
C GLY A 128 3.83 -2.89 -24.99
N ASN A 129 2.73 -3.53 -24.58
CA ASN A 129 1.43 -2.89 -24.45
C ASN A 129 1.07 -2.65 -22.99
N PHE A 130 0.34 -1.58 -22.71
CA PHE A 130 -0.20 -1.28 -21.39
C PHE A 130 -1.72 -1.31 -21.46
N LEU A 131 -2.36 -1.94 -20.48
CA LEU A 131 -3.74 -2.36 -20.54
C LEU A 131 -4.48 -1.89 -19.30
N LYS A 132 -5.63 -1.24 -19.51
CA LYS A 132 -6.62 -0.99 -18.47
C LYS A 132 -7.75 -1.98 -18.64
N CYS A 133 -7.98 -2.79 -17.62
CA CYS A 133 -8.87 -3.93 -17.69
C CYS A 133 -10.12 -3.76 -16.84
N SER A 134 -11.20 -4.42 -17.25
CA SER A 134 -12.40 -4.54 -16.46
C SER A 134 -12.25 -5.58 -15.36
N LYS A 135 -13.17 -5.57 -14.39
CA LYS A 135 -13.29 -6.62 -13.36
C LYS A 135 -13.51 -8.02 -13.95
N ASP A 136 -14.08 -8.11 -15.16
CA ASP A 136 -14.27 -9.37 -15.88
C ASP A 136 -13.03 -9.80 -16.69
N GLY A 137 -11.98 -8.97 -16.74
CA GLY A 137 -10.76 -9.22 -17.52
C GLY A 137 -10.84 -8.78 -18.98
N VAL A 138 -11.82 -7.95 -19.34
CA VAL A 138 -11.92 -7.35 -20.67
C VAL A 138 -11.01 -6.13 -20.75
N ILE A 139 -10.18 -6.01 -21.78
CA ILE A 139 -9.35 -4.85 -22.05
C ILE A 139 -10.26 -3.69 -22.48
N LEU A 140 -10.31 -2.65 -21.65
CA LEU A 140 -11.12 -1.46 -21.85
C LEU A 140 -10.35 -0.46 -22.72
N ARG A 141 -9.11 -0.16 -22.34
CA ARG A 141 -8.18 0.72 -23.06
C ARG A 141 -6.79 0.13 -23.12
N ALA A 142 -6.00 0.53 -24.12
CA ALA A 142 -4.62 0.10 -24.26
C ALA A 142 -3.71 1.13 -24.93
N THR A 143 -2.42 1.08 -24.64
CA THR A 143 -1.34 1.72 -25.42
C THR A 143 -0.34 0.67 -25.90
N HIS A 144 0.40 1.00 -26.97
CA HIS A 144 1.69 0.41 -27.28
C HIS A 144 2.76 1.45 -26.98
N GLY A 145 3.69 1.16 -26.07
CA GLY A 145 4.53 2.21 -25.48
C GLY A 145 3.65 3.34 -24.92
N THR A 146 3.93 4.59 -25.29
CA THR A 146 3.06 5.74 -24.92
C THR A 146 1.91 5.98 -25.89
N ARG A 147 1.88 5.29 -27.04
CA ARG A 147 0.89 5.53 -28.11
C ARG A 147 -0.45 4.84 -27.82
N PRO A 148 -1.56 5.60 -27.78
CA PRO A 148 -2.92 5.03 -27.73
C PRO A 148 -3.19 3.98 -28.82
N MET A 149 -3.77 2.85 -28.43
CA MET A 149 -4.30 1.86 -29.37
C MET A 149 -5.79 2.09 -29.62
N THR A 150 -6.18 2.01 -30.89
CA THR A 150 -7.58 1.98 -31.31
C THR A 150 -8.23 0.65 -30.93
N ARG A 151 -9.57 0.64 -30.88
CA ARG A 151 -10.33 -0.61 -30.68
C ARG A 151 -9.99 -1.68 -31.71
N ALA A 152 -9.70 -1.30 -32.95
CA ALA A 152 -9.34 -2.23 -34.01
C ALA A 152 -7.99 -2.90 -33.72
N GLU A 153 -6.98 -2.13 -33.32
CA GLU A 153 -5.66 -2.66 -32.91
C GLU A 153 -5.78 -3.58 -31.68
N ILE A 154 -6.59 -3.22 -30.68
CA ILE A 154 -6.83 -4.09 -29.52
C ILE A 154 -7.44 -5.43 -29.95
N ILE A 155 -8.41 -5.41 -30.87
CA ILE A 155 -9.05 -6.63 -31.39
C ILE A 155 -8.09 -7.47 -32.22
N GLU A 156 -7.20 -6.82 -32.98
CA GLU A 156 -6.18 -7.49 -33.77
C GLU A 156 -5.18 -8.24 -32.87
N VAL A 157 -4.75 -7.63 -31.77
CA VAL A 157 -3.77 -8.20 -30.85
C VAL A 157 -4.38 -9.22 -29.86
N TYR A 158 -5.54 -8.89 -29.27
CA TYR A 158 -6.14 -9.63 -28.16
C TYR A 158 -7.46 -10.33 -28.52
N GLY A 159 -7.83 -10.36 -29.79
CA GLY A 159 -9.04 -11.00 -30.28
C GLY A 159 -10.31 -10.18 -30.05
N LYS A 160 -11.42 -10.66 -30.64
CA LYS A 160 -12.71 -9.94 -30.68
C LYS A 160 -13.31 -9.66 -29.29
N ASP A 161 -13.06 -10.56 -28.35
CA ASP A 161 -13.54 -10.44 -26.97
C ASP A 161 -12.67 -9.46 -26.15
N LYS A 162 -11.52 -9.03 -26.69
CA LYS A 162 -10.54 -8.15 -26.05
C LYS A 162 -10.09 -8.71 -24.70
N THR A 163 -9.80 -10.00 -24.66
CA THR A 163 -9.40 -10.73 -23.46
C THR A 163 -8.06 -11.41 -23.71
N TRP A 164 -7.25 -11.53 -22.66
CA TRP A 164 -5.98 -12.24 -22.72
C TRP A 164 -5.88 -13.18 -21.53
N GLU A 165 -5.52 -14.44 -21.78
CA GLU A 165 -5.56 -15.51 -20.77
C GLU A 165 -4.76 -15.19 -19.48
N PRO A 166 -3.55 -14.58 -19.53
CA PRO A 166 -2.85 -14.13 -18.34
C PRO A 166 -3.61 -13.10 -17.51
N ILE A 167 -4.42 -12.22 -18.13
CA ILE A 167 -5.30 -11.30 -17.38
C ILE A 167 -6.41 -12.05 -16.67
N LEU A 168 -6.96 -13.10 -17.31
CA LEU A 168 -8.00 -13.93 -16.72
C LEU A 168 -7.49 -14.71 -15.50
N PHE A 169 -6.22 -15.12 -15.49
CA PHE A 169 -5.57 -15.68 -14.31
C PHE A 169 -5.23 -14.60 -13.27
N PHE A 170 -4.69 -13.47 -13.71
CA PHE A 170 -4.30 -12.37 -12.84
C PHE A 170 -5.49 -11.84 -12.04
N LYS A 171 -6.66 -11.63 -12.65
CA LYS A 171 -7.82 -11.02 -11.96
C LYS A 171 -8.33 -11.84 -10.77
N GLU A 172 -8.10 -13.16 -10.76
CA GLU A 172 -8.54 -14.04 -9.67
C GLU A 172 -7.68 -13.86 -8.42
N THR A 173 -6.41 -13.50 -8.59
CA THR A 173 -5.45 -13.40 -7.49
C THR A 173 -4.99 -11.97 -7.20
N MET A 174 -4.99 -11.11 -8.22
CA MET A 174 -4.35 -9.79 -8.27
C MET A 174 -2.83 -9.81 -8.00
N TYR A 175 -2.20 -10.98 -8.19
CA TYR A 175 -0.77 -11.22 -8.00
C TYR A 175 -0.12 -11.71 -9.30
N ASP A 176 0.82 -10.91 -9.80
CA ASP A 176 1.54 -11.08 -11.07
C ASP A 176 2.83 -11.92 -10.94
N ASN A 177 3.12 -12.42 -9.75
CA ASN A 177 4.27 -13.30 -9.49
C ASN A 177 3.94 -14.80 -9.64
N SER A 178 2.69 -15.15 -10.01
CA SER A 178 2.28 -16.53 -10.25
C SER A 178 2.98 -17.12 -11.48
N PRO A 179 3.18 -18.46 -11.56
CA PRO A 179 3.77 -19.08 -12.76
C PRO A 179 3.06 -18.75 -14.07
N GLU A 180 1.75 -18.54 -14.04
CA GLU A 180 0.88 -18.21 -15.18
C GLU A 180 1.06 -16.77 -15.67
N CYS A 181 1.45 -15.85 -14.77
CA CYS A 181 1.58 -14.42 -15.09
C CYS A 181 3.04 -13.96 -15.21
N ASN A 182 3.93 -14.58 -14.43
CA ASN A 182 5.31 -14.18 -14.30
C ASN A 182 6.01 -14.21 -15.68
N ARG A 183 6.70 -13.11 -16.02
CA ARG A 183 7.34 -12.84 -17.32
C ARG A 183 6.40 -12.52 -18.48
N LEU A 184 5.09 -12.70 -18.33
CA LEU A 184 4.11 -12.32 -19.35
C LEU A 184 3.53 -10.94 -19.06
N LEU A 185 3.15 -10.68 -17.81
CA LEU A 185 2.59 -9.39 -17.40
C LEU A 185 3.23 -8.83 -16.15
N ARG A 186 3.14 -7.50 -16.01
CA ARG A 186 3.44 -6.74 -14.79
C ARG A 186 2.29 -5.79 -14.51
N SER A 187 1.81 -5.75 -13.27
CA SER A 187 0.83 -4.73 -12.86
C SER A 187 1.47 -3.68 -11.97
N PHE A 188 1.15 -2.41 -12.24
CA PHE A 188 1.56 -1.25 -11.45
C PHE A 188 0.42 -0.87 -10.51
N LYS A 189 0.65 -1.00 -9.20
CA LYS A 189 -0.40 -1.16 -8.18
C LYS A 189 -0.49 0.02 -7.23
N ASP A 190 0.58 0.77 -7.08
CA ASP A 190 0.70 1.85 -6.12
C ASP A 190 1.56 3.00 -6.67
N TYR A 191 1.67 4.07 -5.89
CA TYR A 191 2.40 5.25 -6.31
C TYR A 191 3.91 5.06 -6.42
N PHE A 192 4.45 4.02 -5.77
CA PHE A 192 5.87 3.71 -5.76
C PHE A 192 6.31 2.87 -6.96
N ASP A 193 5.38 2.26 -7.70
CA ASP A 193 5.72 1.51 -8.92
C ASP A 193 5.15 2.08 -10.21
N MET A 194 4.16 2.98 -10.16
CA MET A 194 3.62 3.68 -11.33
C MET A 194 4.68 4.36 -12.22
N PRO A 195 5.70 5.06 -11.69
CA PRO A 195 6.73 5.69 -12.53
C PRO A 195 7.54 4.70 -13.37
N ALA A 196 7.61 3.44 -12.96
CA ALA A 196 8.22 2.39 -13.76
C ALA A 196 7.42 2.08 -15.03
N ALA A 197 6.09 2.29 -15.03
CA ALA A 197 5.24 2.07 -16.19
C ALA A 197 5.61 3.00 -17.35
N ILE A 198 5.75 4.29 -17.07
CA ILE A 198 6.14 5.28 -18.10
C ILE A 198 7.60 5.11 -18.53
N ALA A 199 8.50 4.68 -17.63
CA ALA A 199 9.86 4.32 -18.00
C ALA A 199 9.89 3.16 -19.01
N CYS A 200 9.10 2.11 -18.76
CA CYS A 200 8.91 1.03 -19.73
C CYS A 200 8.32 1.53 -21.05
N ALA A 201 7.26 2.34 -21.00
CA ALA A 201 6.56 2.83 -22.18
C ALA A 201 7.48 3.68 -23.09
N ARG A 202 8.24 4.61 -22.52
CA ARG A 202 9.20 5.42 -23.28
C ARG A 202 10.34 4.58 -23.86
N ALA A 203 10.80 3.56 -23.15
CA ALA A 203 11.83 2.65 -23.68
C ALA A 203 11.31 1.83 -24.87
N ILE A 204 10.05 1.37 -24.82
CA ILE A 204 9.37 0.72 -25.94
C ILE A 204 9.30 1.67 -27.15
N ASP A 205 8.92 2.94 -26.95
CA ASP A 205 8.89 3.92 -28.04
C ASP A 205 10.27 4.19 -28.66
N ILE A 206 11.34 4.04 -27.87
CA ILE A 206 12.73 4.19 -28.35
C ILE A 206 13.11 2.96 -29.18
N ASP A 207 12.82 1.76 -28.71
CA ASP A 207 13.08 0.51 -29.43
C ASP A 207 12.31 0.45 -30.76
N ASP A 208 11.07 0.93 -30.80
CA ASP A 208 10.24 1.07 -32.01
C ASP A 208 10.91 1.93 -33.10
N ARG A 209 11.72 2.91 -32.68
CA ARG A 209 12.46 3.82 -33.57
C ARG A 209 13.84 3.28 -33.96
N SER A 210 14.20 2.08 -33.51
CA SER A 210 15.45 1.42 -33.86
C SER A 210 15.62 1.33 -35.39
N PRO A 211 16.85 1.50 -35.93
CA PRO A 211 17.11 1.34 -37.36
C PRO A 211 16.71 -0.03 -37.92
N ASN A 212 16.62 -1.05 -37.06
CA ASN A 212 16.21 -2.41 -37.43
C ASN A 212 14.69 -2.61 -37.40
N GLY A 213 13.93 -1.57 -37.05
CA GLY A 213 12.49 -1.63 -36.76
C GLY A 213 12.19 -2.15 -35.36
N PRO A 214 10.89 -2.19 -34.99
CA PRO A 214 10.42 -2.75 -33.72
C PRO A 214 10.88 -4.20 -33.52
N PRO A 215 11.28 -4.59 -32.29
CA PRO A 215 11.59 -5.98 -31.98
C PRO A 215 10.33 -6.87 -32.04
N GLU A 216 10.52 -8.17 -32.25
CA GLU A 216 9.41 -9.14 -32.21
C GLU A 216 8.82 -9.31 -30.81
N GLU A 217 9.67 -9.21 -29.78
CA GLU A 217 9.28 -9.21 -28.37
C GLU A 217 10.10 -8.20 -27.57
N TYR A 218 9.48 -7.63 -26.54
CA TYR A 218 10.13 -6.75 -25.58
C TYR A 218 10.55 -7.51 -24.30
N ASP A 219 11.57 -7.01 -23.61
CA ASP A 219 12.00 -7.50 -22.30
C ASP A 219 12.48 -6.37 -21.36
N ILE A 220 11.91 -5.17 -21.53
CA ILE A 220 12.30 -3.93 -20.83
C ILE A 220 12.07 -4.01 -19.32
N TRP A 221 11.02 -4.72 -18.90
CA TRP A 221 10.63 -4.79 -17.49
C TRP A 221 11.77 -5.32 -16.59
N GLN A 222 12.61 -6.22 -17.08
CA GLN A 222 13.66 -6.81 -16.25
C GLN A 222 14.69 -5.78 -15.78
N ASP A 223 15.07 -4.84 -16.65
CA ASP A 223 16.01 -3.77 -16.32
C ASP A 223 15.35 -2.68 -15.47
N VAL A 224 14.12 -2.29 -15.82
CA VAL A 224 13.33 -1.31 -15.07
C VAL A 224 13.04 -1.82 -13.65
N HIS A 225 12.74 -3.12 -13.48
CA HIS A 225 12.53 -3.73 -12.19
C HIS A 225 13.79 -3.67 -11.32
N VAL A 226 14.98 -3.89 -11.91
CA VAL A 226 16.25 -3.75 -11.18
C VAL A 226 16.50 -2.30 -10.77
N ALA A 227 16.22 -1.33 -11.65
CA ALA A 227 16.31 0.09 -11.33
C ALA A 227 15.37 0.49 -10.19
N LEU A 228 14.10 0.07 -10.28
CA LEU A 228 13.09 0.29 -9.24
C LEU A 228 13.51 -0.31 -7.90
N CYS A 229 13.94 -1.58 -7.88
CA CYS A 229 14.42 -2.22 -6.67
C CYS A 229 15.72 -1.61 -6.13
N ASN A 230 16.53 -0.94 -6.97
CA ASN A 230 17.77 -0.33 -6.54
C ASN A 230 17.52 0.85 -5.59
N MET A 231 16.55 1.72 -5.88
CA MET A 231 16.30 2.92 -5.07
C MET A 231 15.74 2.59 -3.68
N TYR A 232 15.00 1.49 -3.54
CA TYR A 232 14.40 1.05 -2.27
C TYR A 232 15.20 -0.02 -1.51
N ARG A 233 16.48 -0.25 -1.86
CA ARG A 233 17.31 -1.18 -1.09
C ARG A 233 17.43 -0.69 0.34
N ARG A 234 17.03 -1.52 1.30
CA ARG A 234 16.96 -1.13 2.71
C ARG A 234 18.30 -0.67 3.26
N GLU A 235 19.39 -1.30 2.81
CA GLU A 235 20.74 -0.93 3.20
C GLU A 235 21.13 0.48 2.73
N TYR A 236 20.44 1.02 1.73
CA TYR A 236 20.69 2.37 1.20
C TYR A 236 20.10 3.46 2.07
N TYR A 237 19.16 3.14 2.96
CA TYR A 237 18.72 4.09 3.96
C TYR A 237 19.89 4.50 4.86
N SER A 238 20.60 3.55 5.47
CA SER A 238 21.70 3.86 6.39
C SER A 238 23.00 4.30 5.69
N THR A 239 23.19 3.94 4.42
CA THR A 239 24.40 4.28 3.65
C THR A 239 24.25 5.50 2.73
N GLU A 240 23.07 6.15 2.73
CA GLU A 240 22.75 7.33 1.91
C GLU A 240 22.99 7.10 0.41
N GLN A 241 22.49 5.97 -0.12
CA GLN A 241 22.63 5.57 -1.52
C GLN A 241 21.28 5.50 -2.23
N GLY A 242 21.28 5.23 -3.55
CA GLY A 242 20.06 5.01 -4.33
C GLY A 242 19.21 6.25 -4.62
N GLY A 243 19.55 7.41 -4.05
CA GLY A 243 18.92 8.72 -4.33
C GLY A 243 17.56 8.94 -3.64
N PHE A 244 16.73 7.91 -3.51
CA PHE A 244 15.39 8.04 -2.89
C PHE A 244 15.47 8.42 -1.40
N PHE A 245 16.11 7.59 -0.58
CA PHE A 245 16.20 7.84 0.86
C PHE A 245 16.98 9.12 1.21
N PRO A 246 18.13 9.44 0.58
CA PRO A 246 18.84 10.69 0.84
C PRO A 246 17.98 11.94 0.58
N GLU A 247 17.29 11.97 -0.56
CA GLU A 247 16.46 13.11 -0.94
C GLU A 247 15.26 13.25 0.00
N LEU A 248 14.64 12.14 0.41
CA LEU A 248 13.55 12.17 1.38
C LEU A 248 14.00 12.68 2.76
N LYS A 249 15.21 12.29 3.21
CA LYS A 249 15.78 12.73 4.49
C LYS A 249 16.15 14.20 4.50
N GLU A 250 16.73 14.68 3.41
CA GLU A 250 17.16 16.07 3.29
C GLU A 250 15.95 17.00 3.17
N ASN A 251 14.90 16.57 2.44
CA ASN A 251 13.76 17.40 2.09
C ASN A 251 12.40 16.76 2.43
N PRO A 252 12.13 16.29 3.67
CA PRO A 252 10.93 15.50 3.97
C PRO A 252 9.63 16.28 3.69
N GLY A 253 9.60 17.58 3.98
CA GLY A 253 8.44 18.44 3.69
C GLY A 253 8.17 18.68 2.21
N LYS A 254 9.09 18.33 1.30
CA LYS A 254 8.83 18.32 -0.15
C LYS A 254 8.03 17.09 -0.57
N TYR A 255 8.13 16.00 0.17
CA TYR A 255 7.61 14.69 -0.22
C TYR A 255 6.50 14.15 0.66
N MET A 256 6.38 14.62 1.90
CA MET A 256 5.42 14.10 2.88
C MET A 256 4.56 15.22 3.47
N TYR A 257 3.37 14.83 3.90
CA TYR A 257 2.45 15.66 4.66
C TYR A 257 2.56 15.38 6.15
N GLU A 258 2.63 16.42 6.97
CA GLU A 258 2.38 16.27 8.41
C GLU A 258 0.92 15.89 8.66
N ALA A 259 0.70 14.99 9.62
CA ALA A 259 -0.65 14.68 10.08
C ALA A 259 -1.23 15.88 10.83
N SER A 260 -2.53 16.15 10.63
CA SER A 260 -3.18 17.21 11.42
C SER A 260 -3.27 16.83 12.90
N ASP A 261 -3.33 17.83 13.77
CA ASP A 261 -3.63 17.63 15.19
C ASP A 261 -4.93 16.83 15.41
N ARG A 262 -5.88 16.93 14.48
CA ARG A 262 -7.13 16.19 14.54
C ARG A 262 -6.89 14.70 14.30
N LEU A 263 -6.10 14.34 13.29
CA LEU A 263 -5.73 12.95 13.02
C LEU A 263 -4.93 12.36 14.19
N LYS A 264 -3.93 13.09 14.71
CA LYS A 264 -3.16 12.68 15.89
C LYS A 264 -4.06 12.40 17.09
N LYS A 265 -4.97 13.33 17.42
CA LYS A 265 -5.98 13.14 18.49
C LYS A 265 -6.89 11.93 18.23
N TRP A 266 -7.29 11.72 16.98
CA TRP A 266 -8.15 10.59 16.61
C TRP A 266 -7.43 9.24 16.81
N LEU A 267 -6.16 9.13 16.39
CA LEU A 267 -5.32 7.94 16.62
C LEU A 267 -5.15 7.66 18.11
N MET A 268 -4.88 8.69 18.93
CA MET A 268 -4.80 8.53 20.39
C MET A 268 -6.12 8.06 21.00
N ASN A 269 -7.25 8.67 20.61
CA ASN A 269 -8.57 8.24 21.07
C ASN A 269 -8.85 6.77 20.70
N LEU A 270 -8.41 6.35 19.51
CA LEU A 270 -8.52 4.97 19.07
C LEU A 270 -7.67 4.05 19.96
N LYS A 271 -6.38 4.36 20.16
CA LYS A 271 -5.47 3.61 21.04
C LYS A 271 -5.97 3.51 22.48
N GLU A 272 -6.61 4.55 23.01
CA GLU A 272 -7.19 4.52 24.35
C GLU A 272 -8.39 3.57 24.46
N HIS A 273 -9.06 3.27 23.34
CA HIS A 273 -10.28 2.48 23.30
C HIS A 273 -10.08 1.03 22.83
N THR A 274 -9.15 0.81 21.89
CA THR A 274 -8.89 -0.47 21.23
C THR A 274 -7.39 -0.68 21.03
N TYR A 275 -6.96 -1.92 20.80
CA TYR A 275 -5.55 -2.17 20.51
C TYR A 275 -5.21 -1.75 19.08
N THR A 276 -4.05 -1.10 18.92
CA THR A 276 -3.61 -0.48 17.68
C THR A 276 -2.25 -1.03 17.26
N PHE A 277 -2.08 -1.44 16.00
CA PHE A 277 -0.79 -1.85 15.47
C PHE A 277 -0.42 -1.05 14.23
N LEU A 278 0.88 -0.81 14.08
CA LEU A 278 1.47 -0.43 12.81
C LEU A 278 2.06 -1.68 12.17
N VAL A 279 1.68 -2.00 10.93
CA VAL A 279 2.22 -3.13 10.16
C VAL A 279 2.72 -2.63 8.82
N SER A 280 4.02 -2.31 8.75
CA SER A 280 4.64 -1.70 7.59
C SER A 280 5.59 -2.66 6.85
N GLY A 281 5.63 -2.54 5.52
CA GLY A 281 6.64 -3.20 4.68
C GLY A 281 8.06 -2.64 4.85
N SER A 282 8.14 -1.42 5.37
CA SER A 282 9.36 -0.62 5.56
C SER A 282 10.25 -1.15 6.68
N SER A 283 11.56 -0.94 6.57
CA SER A 283 12.49 -1.19 7.68
C SER A 283 12.27 -0.15 8.80
N ILE A 284 12.61 -0.52 10.03
CA ILE A 284 12.28 0.31 11.21
C ILE A 284 12.94 1.69 11.19
N ASP A 285 14.12 1.82 10.59
CA ASP A 285 14.84 3.09 10.45
C ASP A 285 14.11 4.05 9.51
N TYR A 286 13.70 3.58 8.34
CA TYR A 286 12.88 4.34 7.40
C TYR A 286 11.50 4.67 8.00
N ALA A 287 10.82 3.66 8.56
CA ALA A 287 9.52 3.83 9.18
C ALA A 287 9.55 4.82 10.36
N SER A 288 10.63 4.82 11.15
CA SER A 288 10.78 5.80 12.24
C SER A 288 10.91 7.20 11.70
N HIS A 289 11.74 7.42 10.67
CA HIS A 289 11.93 8.76 10.11
C HIS A 289 10.67 9.33 9.47
N THR A 290 9.94 8.53 8.70
CA THR A 290 8.69 8.98 8.09
C THR A 290 7.61 9.21 9.15
N ALA A 291 7.47 8.31 10.13
CA ALA A 291 6.51 8.49 11.21
C ALA A 291 6.86 9.67 12.14
N GLU A 292 8.14 9.93 12.43
CA GLU A 292 8.60 11.07 13.22
C GLU A 292 8.26 12.39 12.54
N PHE A 293 8.49 12.49 11.23
CA PHE A 293 8.11 13.68 10.47
C PHE A 293 6.58 13.89 10.47
N VAL A 294 5.81 12.83 10.26
CA VAL A 294 4.35 12.92 10.08
C VAL A 294 3.59 13.09 11.40
N LEU A 295 3.92 12.29 12.41
CA LEU A 295 3.21 12.21 13.68
C LEU A 295 3.90 12.97 14.82
N GLY A 296 5.23 13.14 14.76
CA GLY A 296 6.05 13.73 15.81
C GLY A 296 7.03 12.72 16.44
N GLU A 297 7.96 13.21 17.27
CA GLU A 297 8.99 12.38 17.93
C GLU A 297 8.38 11.23 18.77
N ASP A 298 7.16 11.42 19.26
CA ASP A 298 6.38 10.47 20.05
C ASP A 298 5.51 9.53 19.21
N TRP A 299 5.77 9.37 17.91
CA TRP A 299 4.91 8.58 17.00
C TRP A 299 4.63 7.14 17.47
N ARG A 300 5.52 6.55 18.26
CA ARG A 300 5.31 5.20 18.81
C ARG A 300 4.15 5.15 19.80
N ASP A 301 3.84 6.27 20.44
CA ASP A 301 2.75 6.38 21.42
C ASP A 301 1.36 6.26 20.79
N TYR A 302 1.24 6.29 19.46
CA TYR A 302 -0.03 6.06 18.75
C TYR A 302 -0.31 4.57 18.50
N PHE A 303 0.66 3.68 18.74
CA PHE A 303 0.53 2.24 18.46
C PHE A 303 0.88 1.40 19.69
N ASP A 304 0.12 0.33 19.91
CA ASP A 304 0.42 -0.64 20.97
C ASP A 304 1.46 -1.67 20.51
N THR A 305 1.68 -1.94 19.24
CA THR A 305 2.82 -2.75 18.76
C THR A 305 3.17 -2.28 17.35
N VAL A 306 4.46 -2.27 17.05
CA VAL A 306 4.98 -1.91 15.73
C VAL A 306 5.60 -3.14 15.10
N VAL A 307 5.20 -3.44 13.87
CA VAL A 307 5.75 -4.51 13.04
C VAL A 307 6.28 -3.88 11.75
N CYS A 308 7.59 -3.90 11.59
CA CYS A 308 8.28 -3.45 10.39
C CYS A 308 8.68 -4.65 9.53
N THR A 309 9.07 -4.42 8.28
CA THR A 309 9.51 -5.51 7.37
C THR A 309 8.45 -6.62 7.25
N ALA A 310 7.16 -6.30 7.39
CA ALA A 310 6.09 -7.30 7.44
C ALA A 310 6.03 -8.17 6.17
N LYS A 311 6.55 -7.65 5.03
CA LYS A 311 6.57 -8.30 3.71
C LYS A 311 5.18 -8.81 3.31
N LYS A 312 4.19 -7.92 3.41
CA LYS A 312 2.83 -8.13 2.90
C LYS A 312 2.89 -8.59 1.42
N PRO A 313 1.93 -9.41 0.95
CA PRO A 313 0.81 -10.00 1.69
C PRO A 313 1.21 -11.18 2.58
N HIS A 314 2.47 -11.63 2.55
CA HIS A 314 2.91 -12.84 3.27
C HIS A 314 2.78 -12.73 4.79
N PHE A 315 2.70 -11.51 5.34
CA PHE A 315 2.34 -11.31 6.73
C PHE A 315 1.00 -11.98 7.07
N PHE A 316 0.01 -11.88 6.19
CA PHE A 316 -1.32 -12.44 6.39
C PHE A 316 -1.41 -13.90 5.95
N THR A 317 -0.63 -14.31 4.94
CA THR A 317 -0.80 -15.62 4.27
C THR A 317 0.26 -16.65 4.60
N ALA A 318 1.38 -16.27 5.23
CA ALA A 318 2.49 -17.16 5.55
C ALA A 318 2.83 -17.12 7.05
N ALA A 319 3.63 -18.08 7.51
CA ALA A 319 4.06 -18.20 8.90
C ALA A 319 5.53 -17.81 9.07
N ARG A 320 5.87 -16.54 8.76
CA ARG A 320 7.22 -16.02 9.04
C ARG A 320 7.34 -15.64 10.51
N PRO A 321 8.43 -15.98 11.20
CA PRO A 321 8.57 -15.68 12.61
C PRO A 321 8.78 -14.18 12.84
N PHE A 322 8.31 -13.69 13.99
CA PHE A 322 8.70 -12.39 14.51
C PHE A 322 10.20 -12.40 14.85
N ARG A 323 10.87 -11.28 14.65
CA ARG A 323 12.27 -11.08 15.05
C ARG A 323 12.42 -9.86 15.94
N TYR A 324 13.32 -9.96 16.90
CA TYR A 324 13.79 -8.79 17.63
C TYR A 324 14.58 -7.88 16.69
N LEU A 325 14.75 -6.64 17.13
CA LEU A 325 15.56 -5.65 16.44
C LEU A 325 16.80 -5.35 17.26
N ASN A 326 17.97 -5.40 16.62
CA ASN A 326 19.20 -4.83 17.17
C ASN A 326 19.48 -3.51 16.44
N GLY A 327 19.00 -2.41 17.02
CA GLY A 327 18.91 -1.13 16.32
C GLY A 327 17.91 -1.25 15.16
N HIS A 328 18.40 -1.14 13.93
CA HIS A 328 17.58 -1.23 12.72
C HIS A 328 17.67 -2.60 12.00
N LEU A 329 18.48 -3.51 12.52
CA LEU A 329 18.72 -4.82 11.90
C LEU A 329 17.89 -5.91 12.56
N ASP A 330 17.46 -6.88 11.75
CA ASP A 330 16.84 -8.11 12.23
C ASP A 330 17.83 -8.87 13.14
N ALA A 331 17.34 -9.30 14.29
CA ALA A 331 18.06 -10.13 15.23
C ALA A 331 17.42 -11.53 15.33
N GLU A 332 17.56 -12.19 16.48
CA GLU A 332 16.99 -13.51 16.71
C GLU A 332 15.45 -13.52 16.67
N GLU A 333 14.90 -14.70 16.39
CA GLU A 333 13.46 -14.93 16.37
C GLU A 333 12.87 -14.76 17.76
N VAL A 334 11.70 -14.12 17.83
CA VAL A 334 10.95 -13.91 19.06
C VAL A 334 10.12 -15.17 19.31
N PRO A 335 10.39 -15.92 20.39
CA PRO A 335 9.51 -17.01 20.78
C PRO A 335 8.09 -16.47 21.00
N LEU A 336 7.05 -17.19 20.56
CA LEU A 336 5.66 -16.75 20.75
C LEU A 336 5.33 -16.39 22.21
N GLY A 337 5.90 -17.16 23.16
CA GLY A 337 5.77 -16.91 24.59
C GLY A 337 6.43 -15.61 25.09
N ASP A 338 7.25 -14.95 24.27
CA ASP A 338 7.95 -13.69 24.54
C ASP A 338 7.43 -12.52 23.69
N LEU A 339 6.51 -12.78 22.74
CA LEU A 339 5.82 -11.72 22.01
C LEU A 339 4.94 -10.91 22.98
N ARG A 340 4.99 -9.58 22.92
CA ARG A 340 4.31 -8.68 23.87
C ARG A 340 3.64 -7.53 23.15
N ILE A 341 2.57 -7.04 23.78
CA ILE A 341 2.07 -5.69 23.52
C ILE A 341 3.12 -4.68 24.01
N ASN A 342 3.21 -3.56 23.30
CA ASN A 342 4.21 -2.50 23.36
C ASN A 342 5.57 -2.90 22.78
N GLY A 343 5.62 -4.00 22.03
CA GLY A 343 6.82 -4.44 21.33
C GLY A 343 7.03 -3.73 19.99
N THR A 344 8.28 -3.72 19.53
CA THR A 344 8.66 -3.36 18.15
C THR A 344 9.39 -4.54 17.55
N TYR A 345 8.91 -5.04 16.40
CA TYR A 345 9.39 -6.27 15.81
C TYR A 345 9.60 -6.13 14.29
N SER A 346 10.37 -7.06 13.73
CA SER A 346 10.54 -7.22 12.29
C SER A 346 9.93 -8.53 11.80
N GLY A 347 9.37 -8.53 10.59
CA GLY A 347 8.80 -9.72 9.95
C GLY A 347 7.47 -10.13 10.59
N GLY A 348 7.43 -11.33 11.16
CA GLY A 348 6.22 -11.84 11.81
C GLY A 348 5.13 -12.31 10.85
N ASN A 349 4.01 -12.69 11.46
CA ASN A 349 2.81 -13.12 10.76
C ASN A 349 1.55 -12.79 11.57
N TRP A 350 0.41 -12.75 10.87
CA TRP A 350 -0.88 -12.45 11.46
C TRP A 350 -1.33 -13.50 12.47
N ALA A 351 -1.05 -14.79 12.26
CA ALA A 351 -1.52 -15.83 13.17
C ALA A 351 -0.94 -15.68 14.58
N GLU A 352 0.37 -15.43 14.69
CA GLU A 352 1.03 -15.15 15.97
C GLU A 352 0.59 -13.81 16.57
N LEU A 353 0.39 -12.79 15.74
CA LEU A 353 -0.12 -11.50 16.21
C LEU A 353 -1.54 -11.62 16.77
N LEU A 354 -2.41 -12.37 16.09
CA LEU A 354 -3.76 -12.66 16.54
C LEU A 354 -3.75 -13.44 17.86
N GLU A 355 -2.85 -14.39 18.01
CA GLU A 355 -2.69 -15.14 19.27
C GLU A 355 -2.28 -14.22 20.43
N LEU A 356 -1.34 -13.29 20.20
CA LEU A 356 -1.03 -12.23 21.17
C LEU A 356 -2.29 -11.43 21.56
N VAL A 357 -3.09 -11.02 20.57
CA VAL A 357 -4.33 -10.27 20.83
C VAL A 357 -5.32 -11.09 21.67
N LYS A 358 -5.48 -12.38 21.37
CA LYS A 358 -6.36 -13.28 22.15
C LYS A 358 -5.90 -13.40 23.60
N ILE A 359 -4.60 -13.61 23.82
CA ILE A 359 -4.01 -13.71 25.16
C ILE A 359 -4.25 -12.42 25.95
N GLU A 360 -4.04 -11.27 25.32
CA GLU A 360 -4.10 -9.97 25.98
C GLU A 360 -5.52 -9.49 26.25
N THR A 361 -6.42 -9.69 25.30
CA THR A 361 -7.84 -9.34 25.44
C THR A 361 -8.62 -10.38 26.26
N GLY A 362 -8.20 -11.64 26.24
CA GLY A 362 -8.98 -12.78 26.72
C GLY A 362 -10.24 -13.05 25.88
N ILE A 363 -10.24 -12.63 24.61
CA ILE A 363 -11.32 -12.84 23.65
C ILE A 363 -10.87 -13.91 22.66
N ASP A 364 -11.62 -15.01 22.52
CA ASP A 364 -11.24 -16.13 21.65
C ASP A 364 -11.26 -15.78 20.16
N ASN A 365 -12.15 -14.87 19.77
CA ASN A 365 -12.35 -14.41 18.40
C ASN A 365 -12.43 -12.86 18.39
N PRO A 366 -11.29 -12.16 18.50
CA PRO A 366 -11.27 -10.70 18.54
C PRO A 366 -11.66 -10.14 17.18
N HIS A 367 -12.45 -9.07 17.18
CA HIS A 367 -12.85 -8.42 15.94
C HIS A 367 -11.77 -7.45 15.48
N CYS A 368 -11.19 -7.72 14.30
CA CYS A 368 -10.01 -7.04 13.81
C CYS A 368 -10.30 -6.23 12.53
N LEU A 369 -9.76 -5.01 12.49
CA LEU A 369 -9.77 -4.11 11.34
C LEU A 369 -8.35 -3.87 10.88
N TYR A 370 -8.14 -3.74 9.57
CA TYR A 370 -6.88 -3.29 9.01
C TYR A 370 -7.10 -2.21 7.95
N VAL A 371 -6.32 -1.13 8.00
CA VAL A 371 -6.44 0.01 7.10
C VAL A 371 -5.18 0.13 6.26
N GLY A 372 -5.32 0.21 4.94
CA GLY A 372 -4.18 0.40 4.04
C GLY A 372 -4.58 0.83 2.63
N ASP A 373 -3.59 1.26 1.85
CA ASP A 373 -3.75 1.79 0.49
C ASP A 373 -3.49 0.73 -0.60
N HIS A 374 -2.59 -0.23 -0.36
CA HIS A 374 -2.27 -1.22 -1.39
C HIS A 374 -3.44 -2.21 -1.53
N LEU A 375 -4.31 -1.97 -2.50
CA LEU A 375 -5.58 -2.69 -2.67
C LEU A 375 -5.46 -4.23 -2.70
N CYS A 376 -4.39 -4.80 -3.27
CA CYS A 376 -4.18 -6.24 -3.21
C CYS A 376 -3.75 -6.75 -1.82
N GLN A 377 -2.72 -6.13 -1.22
CA GLN A 377 -2.04 -6.67 -0.04
C GLN A 377 -2.73 -6.27 1.27
N ASP A 378 -3.31 -5.08 1.30
CA ASP A 378 -3.90 -4.45 2.48
C ASP A 378 -5.43 -4.51 2.51
N VAL A 379 -6.09 -4.63 1.35
CA VAL A 379 -7.56 -4.61 1.28
C VAL A 379 -8.12 -5.98 0.91
N LEU A 380 -7.62 -6.59 -0.16
CA LEU A 380 -8.11 -7.88 -0.67
C LEU A 380 -7.65 -9.08 0.19
N THR A 381 -6.44 -9.03 0.74
CA THR A 381 -5.85 -10.20 1.43
C THR A 381 -6.33 -10.40 2.87
N PRO A 382 -6.40 -9.37 3.75
CA PRO A 382 -6.79 -9.57 5.15
C PRO A 382 -8.16 -10.24 5.39
N PRO A 383 -9.20 -10.01 4.56
CA PRO A 383 -10.48 -10.72 4.68
C PRO A 383 -10.36 -12.24 4.60
N MET A 384 -9.36 -12.76 3.88
CA MET A 384 -9.11 -14.21 3.77
C MET A 384 -8.75 -14.87 5.11
N VAL A 385 -8.31 -14.08 6.09
CA VAL A 385 -7.95 -14.52 7.45
C VAL A 385 -8.86 -13.89 8.52
N GLY A 386 -10.04 -13.41 8.13
CA GLY A 386 -11.08 -12.92 9.03
C GLY A 386 -10.88 -11.49 9.56
N ILE A 387 -10.08 -10.67 8.87
CA ILE A 387 -9.87 -9.26 9.20
C ILE A 387 -10.72 -8.39 8.27
N ASP A 388 -11.52 -7.47 8.82
CA ASP A 388 -12.17 -6.46 8.00
C ASP A 388 -11.16 -5.42 7.52
N THR A 389 -11.43 -4.75 6.40
CA THR A 389 -10.52 -3.73 5.88
C THR A 389 -11.20 -2.39 5.62
N ILE A 390 -10.39 -1.32 5.65
CA ILE A 390 -10.74 -0.04 5.02
C ILE A 390 -9.70 0.22 3.95
N ALA A 391 -10.17 0.55 2.75
CA ALA A 391 -9.33 0.94 1.63
C ALA A 391 -9.03 2.43 1.68
N ILE A 392 -7.75 2.79 1.61
CA ILE A 392 -7.33 4.15 1.26
C ILE A 392 -7.26 4.26 -0.27
N VAL A 393 -8.07 5.15 -0.84
CA VAL A 393 -8.19 5.36 -2.29
C VAL A 393 -8.18 6.86 -2.57
N GLU A 394 -6.99 7.46 -2.71
CA GLU A 394 -6.88 8.91 -2.87
C GLU A 394 -7.54 9.44 -4.16
N GLU A 395 -7.75 8.57 -5.16
CA GLU A 395 -8.50 8.90 -6.37
C GLU A 395 -9.92 9.39 -6.09
N LEU A 396 -10.49 9.05 -4.93
CA LEU A 396 -11.76 9.64 -4.49
C LEU A 396 -11.64 11.17 -4.42
N ALA A 397 -10.60 11.69 -3.77
CA ALA A 397 -10.37 13.12 -3.66
C ALA A 397 -9.83 13.73 -4.97
N ALA A 398 -9.12 12.96 -5.79
CA ALA A 398 -8.60 13.45 -7.07
C ALA A 398 -9.72 13.63 -8.12
N GLU A 399 -10.61 12.65 -8.26
CA GLU A 399 -11.73 12.70 -9.21
C GLU A 399 -12.96 13.45 -8.67
N GLY A 400 -12.96 13.74 -7.36
CA GLY A 400 -14.02 14.45 -6.66
C GLY A 400 -15.07 13.54 -6.05
N MET A 401 -15.68 14.01 -4.95
CA MET A 401 -16.67 13.26 -4.17
C MET A 401 -17.98 14.03 -4.03
N CYS A 402 -19.10 13.32 -4.13
CA CYS A 402 -20.43 13.90 -3.97
C CYS A 402 -20.60 14.49 -2.56
N GLY A 403 -20.84 15.81 -2.49
CA GLY A 403 -21.19 16.49 -1.24
C GLY A 403 -20.01 16.82 -0.32
N ASP A 404 -18.77 16.54 -0.70
CA ASP A 404 -17.57 16.90 0.06
C ASP A 404 -16.59 17.73 -0.78
N PRO A 405 -16.10 18.87 -0.28
CA PRO A 405 -15.23 19.76 -1.04
C PRO A 405 -13.73 19.39 -0.93
N LEU A 406 -13.37 18.24 -0.34
CA LEU A 406 -11.98 17.83 -0.26
C LEU A 406 -11.42 17.55 -1.65
N GLU A 407 -10.41 18.31 -2.02
CA GLU A 407 -9.62 18.14 -3.24
C GLU A 407 -8.27 17.51 -2.92
N HIS A 408 -7.75 16.72 -3.87
CA HIS A 408 -6.38 16.24 -3.84
C HIS A 408 -5.45 17.31 -4.43
N ASP A 409 -4.35 17.63 -3.75
CA ASP A 409 -3.34 18.61 -4.19
C ASP A 409 -2.69 18.21 -5.53
N ALA A 410 -2.49 16.91 -5.72
CA ALA A 410 -2.04 16.31 -6.97
C ALA A 410 -3.21 15.80 -7.84
N GLY A 411 -4.40 16.41 -7.73
CA GLY A 411 -5.61 15.92 -8.40
C GLY A 411 -5.44 15.76 -9.92
N SER A 412 -4.86 16.76 -10.59
CA SER A 412 -4.56 16.69 -12.04
C SER A 412 -3.60 15.58 -12.40
N ASP A 413 -2.68 15.25 -11.49
CA ASP A 413 -1.58 14.32 -11.71
C ASP A 413 -1.99 12.86 -11.43
N LEU A 414 -3.10 12.67 -10.70
CA LEU A 414 -3.71 11.36 -10.43
C LEU A 414 -4.87 11.03 -11.38
N MET A 415 -5.35 12.02 -12.13
CA MET A 415 -6.39 11.86 -13.14
C MET A 415 -5.77 11.59 -14.52
N SER A 416 -6.50 10.85 -15.35
CA SER A 416 -6.07 10.56 -16.72
C SER A 416 -7.20 10.79 -17.72
N MET A 417 -6.95 11.65 -18.70
CA MET A 417 -7.78 11.85 -19.86
C MET A 417 -7.67 10.66 -20.83
N PHE A 418 -6.48 10.07 -20.94
CA PHE A 418 -6.27 8.90 -21.78
C PHE A 418 -6.85 7.62 -21.19
N TRP A 419 -6.54 7.27 -19.94
CA TRP A 419 -7.05 6.05 -19.30
C TRP A 419 -8.48 6.22 -18.80
N GLY A 420 -8.97 7.45 -18.65
CA GLY A 420 -10.24 7.74 -18.00
C GLY A 420 -10.19 7.52 -16.48
N SER A 421 -11.35 7.52 -15.83
CA SER A 421 -11.47 7.40 -14.37
C SER A 421 -10.94 6.06 -13.84
N PHE A 422 -10.28 6.08 -12.68
CA PHE A 422 -9.86 4.92 -11.90
C PHE A 422 -11.03 3.96 -11.64
N PHE A 423 -12.23 4.47 -11.40
CA PHE A 423 -13.42 3.68 -11.05
C PHE A 423 -14.17 3.12 -12.26
N THR A 424 -14.23 3.87 -13.35
CA THR A 424 -15.04 3.47 -14.51
C THR A 424 -14.47 3.96 -15.83
N THR A 425 -14.57 3.14 -16.87
CA THR A 425 -14.26 3.55 -18.24
C THR A 425 -15.19 2.90 -19.27
N ASP A 426 -15.48 3.59 -20.37
CA ASP A 426 -16.17 3.06 -21.55
C ASP A 426 -17.55 2.41 -21.27
N GLY A 427 -18.19 2.80 -20.15
CA GLY A 427 -19.47 2.27 -19.67
C GLY A 427 -20.71 2.99 -20.24
N ASN A 428 -21.88 2.37 -20.09
CA ASN A 428 -23.15 2.99 -20.46
C ASN A 428 -23.53 4.07 -19.42
N ASN A 429 -23.57 5.34 -19.83
CA ASN A 429 -23.95 6.47 -18.97
C ASN A 429 -25.38 6.40 -18.39
N LYS A 430 -26.16 5.35 -18.71
CA LYS A 430 -27.44 5.05 -18.06
C LYS A 430 -27.31 4.25 -16.76
N VAL A 431 -26.15 3.63 -16.51
CA VAL A 431 -25.87 2.91 -15.27
C VAL A 431 -25.26 3.89 -14.27
N MET A 432 -25.79 3.91 -13.05
CA MET A 432 -25.45 4.90 -12.01
C MET A 432 -25.03 4.20 -10.73
N GLY A 433 -24.26 4.91 -9.89
CA GLY A 433 -23.79 4.38 -8.61
C GLY A 433 -22.75 3.28 -8.76
N ILE A 434 -22.63 2.42 -7.75
CA ILE A 434 -21.58 1.38 -7.67
C ILE A 434 -21.62 0.38 -8.83
N ASP A 435 -22.80 0.15 -9.43
CA ASP A 435 -22.97 -0.74 -10.58
C ASP A 435 -22.25 -0.23 -11.84
N ARG A 436 -21.89 1.06 -11.87
CA ARG A 436 -21.10 1.65 -12.95
C ARG A 436 -19.61 1.30 -12.85
N ILE A 437 -19.13 0.90 -11.68
CA ILE A 437 -17.73 0.53 -11.46
C ILE A 437 -17.45 -0.74 -12.25
N ASN A 438 -16.55 -0.61 -13.21
CA ASN A 438 -16.20 -1.68 -14.12
C ASN A 438 -14.70 -1.93 -14.25
N THR A 439 -13.84 -1.09 -13.68
CA THR A 439 -12.39 -1.31 -13.70
C THR A 439 -12.01 -2.40 -12.69
N LEU A 440 -10.94 -3.13 -13.00
CA LEU A 440 -10.46 -4.23 -12.16
C LEU A 440 -10.08 -3.76 -10.74
N TYR A 441 -9.41 -2.62 -10.63
CA TYR A 441 -8.95 -2.08 -9.34
C TYR A 441 -10.05 -1.32 -8.59
N GLY A 442 -10.94 -0.61 -9.30
CA GLY A 442 -12.07 0.08 -8.68
C GLY A 442 -13.08 -0.86 -8.01
N ASP A 443 -13.15 -2.11 -8.45
CA ASP A 443 -14.04 -3.14 -7.88
C ASP A 443 -13.52 -3.72 -6.55
N ILE A 444 -12.22 -3.63 -6.26
CA ILE A 444 -11.60 -4.25 -5.07
C ILE A 444 -12.20 -3.73 -3.74
N PRO A 445 -12.31 -2.40 -3.51
CA PRO A 445 -12.89 -1.91 -2.27
C PRO A 445 -14.33 -2.40 -2.05
N ILE A 446 -15.14 -2.48 -3.11
CA ILE A 446 -16.55 -2.88 -3.03
C ILE A 446 -16.69 -4.31 -2.49
N ARG A 447 -15.84 -5.22 -2.96
CA ARG A 447 -15.94 -6.65 -2.63
C ARG A 447 -15.12 -7.07 -1.41
N SER A 448 -14.28 -6.19 -0.86
CA SER A 448 -13.31 -6.58 0.17
C SER A 448 -13.18 -5.62 1.35
N ALA A 449 -13.67 -4.38 1.25
CA ALA A 449 -13.59 -3.40 2.32
C ALA A 449 -14.94 -3.13 2.99
N ARG A 450 -14.88 -2.60 4.21
CA ARG A 450 -16.01 -1.96 4.90
C ARG A 450 -16.30 -0.59 4.34
N LEU A 451 -15.24 0.17 4.09
CA LEU A 451 -15.28 1.54 3.59
C LEU A 451 -14.12 1.77 2.62
N ALA A 452 -14.33 2.68 1.69
CA ALA A 452 -13.26 3.31 0.90
C ALA A 452 -13.23 4.80 1.23
N ILE A 453 -12.05 5.29 1.62
CA ILE A 453 -11.83 6.70 2.01
C ILE A 453 -10.60 7.26 1.30
N PRO A 454 -10.53 8.56 0.99
CA PRO A 454 -9.36 9.13 0.33
C PRO A 454 -8.14 9.20 1.27
N CYS A 455 -8.36 9.36 2.57
CA CYS A 455 -7.30 9.38 3.59
C CYS A 455 -7.90 9.33 5.00
N LEU A 456 -7.06 9.05 6.00
CA LEU A 456 -7.47 9.02 7.41
C LEU A 456 -7.97 10.37 7.95
N GLU A 457 -7.56 11.49 7.34
CA GLU A 457 -8.03 12.83 7.71
C GLU A 457 -9.55 12.97 7.63
N VAL A 458 -10.18 12.22 6.71
CA VAL A 458 -11.63 12.23 6.51
C VAL A 458 -12.36 11.56 7.68
N VAL A 459 -11.92 10.38 8.12
CA VAL A 459 -12.56 9.70 9.26
C VAL A 459 -12.24 10.39 10.59
N ALA A 460 -11.08 11.07 10.67
CA ALA A 460 -10.69 11.87 11.82
C ALA A 460 -11.58 13.12 12.03
N ARG A 461 -12.39 13.52 11.04
CA ARG A 461 -13.43 14.56 11.21
C ARG A 461 -14.48 14.17 12.26
N ASN A 462 -14.65 12.87 12.49
CA ASN A 462 -15.61 12.33 13.44
C ASN A 462 -14.93 11.61 14.61
N GLY A 463 -15.67 11.37 15.69
CA GLY A 463 -15.19 10.50 16.78
C GLY A 463 -15.23 9.01 16.41
N ILE A 464 -14.46 8.18 17.11
CA ILE A 464 -14.36 6.73 16.86
C ILE A 464 -15.68 5.94 17.00
N LYS A 465 -16.71 6.54 17.61
CA LYS A 465 -18.07 5.97 17.76
C LYS A 465 -19.04 6.39 16.66
N PHE A 466 -18.61 7.24 15.74
CA PHE A 466 -19.42 7.66 14.60
C PHE A 466 -19.82 6.46 13.74
N GLN A 467 -21.02 6.53 13.20
CA GLN A 467 -21.64 5.48 12.40
C GLN A 467 -21.42 5.79 10.93
N TYR A 468 -20.73 4.91 10.24
CA TYR A 468 -20.54 4.98 8.81
C TYR A 468 -21.41 3.93 8.15
N ASP A 469 -21.96 4.25 6.99
CA ASP A 469 -22.64 3.28 6.16
C ASP A 469 -21.59 2.55 5.30
N GLY A 470 -21.35 1.28 5.59
CA GLY A 470 -20.38 0.46 4.87
C GLY A 470 -20.89 -0.02 3.51
N PHE A 471 -20.03 -0.68 2.73
CA PHE A 471 -20.45 -1.31 1.47
C PHE A 471 -21.54 -2.37 1.73
N SER A 472 -22.70 -2.21 1.08
CA SER A 472 -23.80 -3.17 1.13
C SER A 472 -24.69 -3.07 -0.13
N SER A 473 -25.82 -3.78 -0.14
CA SER A 473 -26.81 -3.62 -1.22
C SER A 473 -27.52 -2.26 -1.19
N GLU A 474 -27.51 -1.57 -0.05
CA GLU A 474 -28.24 -0.31 0.16
C GLU A 474 -27.31 0.90 0.31
N SER A 475 -26.00 0.68 0.52
CA SER A 475 -25.00 1.73 0.71
C SER A 475 -23.78 1.49 -0.18
N SER A 476 -23.26 2.59 -0.72
CA SER A 476 -22.11 2.59 -1.60
C SER A 476 -20.78 2.44 -0.88
N GLY A 477 -20.72 2.55 0.46
CA GLY A 477 -19.49 2.37 1.26
C GLY A 477 -18.36 3.38 1.01
N PHE A 478 -18.54 4.35 0.10
CA PHE A 478 -17.61 5.43 -0.14
C PHE A 478 -17.84 6.55 0.88
N TYR A 479 -16.77 7.00 1.55
CA TYR A 479 -16.84 8.07 2.54
C TYR A 479 -15.73 9.10 2.31
N PRO A 480 -16.02 10.42 2.33
CA PRO A 480 -17.23 11.09 2.80
C PRO A 480 -18.39 11.14 1.78
N GLY A 481 -18.17 10.69 0.55
CA GLY A 481 -19.21 10.58 -0.46
C GLY A 481 -18.74 9.79 -1.68
N ASP A 482 -19.68 9.44 -2.55
CA ASP A 482 -19.40 8.69 -3.77
C ASP A 482 -18.45 9.43 -4.71
N PRO A 483 -17.60 8.70 -5.47
CA PRO A 483 -16.91 9.31 -6.59
C PRO A 483 -17.91 9.97 -7.54
N VAL A 484 -17.67 11.23 -7.88
CA VAL A 484 -18.54 12.06 -8.73
C VAL A 484 -18.83 11.36 -10.04
N ILE A 485 -17.83 10.71 -10.63
CA ILE A 485 -17.95 9.98 -11.91
C ILE A 485 -19.01 8.86 -11.89
N LEU A 486 -19.44 8.35 -10.72
CA LEU A 486 -20.52 7.36 -10.64
C LEU A 486 -21.90 7.96 -10.92
N HIS A 487 -22.00 9.29 -10.99
CA HIS A 487 -23.25 10.04 -11.09
C HIS A 487 -23.41 10.88 -12.38
N PHE A 488 -22.50 10.76 -13.35
CA PHE A 488 -22.52 11.60 -14.58
C PHE A 488 -22.37 10.89 -15.92
#